data_AF-A0A2T4VBU5-F1
#
_entry.id   AF-A0A2T4VBU5-F1
#
_cell.length_a   1.000
_cell.length_b   1.000
_cell.length_c   1.000
_cell.angle_alpha   90.00
_cell.angle_beta   90.00
_cell.angle_gamma   90.00
#
_symmetry.space_group_name_H-M   'P 1'
#
loop_
_entity.id
_entity.type
_entity.pdbx_description
1 polymer ?
#
loop_
_entity_poly.entity_id
_entity_poly.type
_entity_poly.pdbx_seq_one_letter_code
_entity_poly.pdbx_strand_id
1 'polypeptide(L)'
;MISIRPRVRIPGPIRYTSWTPETGEGANNWDRLIARDVVRIVFFVPHDNYDIATEISHALDSYLHAVNAYPVALSQYTCCYWEPGKLDDKGWELIRATLNPRERRYADEYTRDEAFYPLKDGADPYFGIYGQQDSGFSFEYHARIPWREAPASRASVFRATLPTEYLEERGAGFVRELVLDLASRLPFASGHAGLALDVAYPRLSRLDALRPLIFRHPGFDIRDAGIRDEMGIKVDGVHWMNFLGQPVLAELGGAAGLRAQLQSPSTDVRELGDGRVLVTLGSEPEAGDLAQGETLPAYRELARVLEPWQEPFPWDHLRDQGKAADEEEWRLWWRRFLD
;
A
#
# COMPACT_ATOMS: atom_id res chain seq x y z
N MET A 1 25.42 7.95 3.04
CA MET A 1 24.17 8.64 3.41
C MET A 1 23.29 8.58 2.19
N ILE A 2 22.15 7.90 2.28
CA ILE A 2 21.23 7.71 1.15
C ILE A 2 20.60 9.07 0.86
N SER A 3 20.51 9.47 -0.41
CA SER A 3 19.79 10.68 -0.83
C SER A 3 18.82 10.28 -1.92
N ILE A 4 17.54 10.23 -1.58
CA ILE A 4 16.49 9.90 -2.54
C ILE A 4 16.33 11.08 -3.50
N ARG A 5 16.48 10.80 -4.80
CA ARG A 5 16.30 11.80 -5.84
C ARG A 5 15.34 11.28 -6.91
N PRO A 6 14.39 12.11 -7.36
CA PRO A 6 14.06 13.44 -6.82
C PRO A 6 13.34 13.37 -5.46
N ARG A 7 13.52 14.41 -4.64
CA ARG A 7 12.64 14.69 -3.50
C ARG A 7 11.35 15.33 -4.01
N VAL A 8 10.19 14.86 -3.57
CA VAL A 8 8.90 15.29 -4.14
C VAL A 8 8.05 15.95 -3.07
N ARG A 9 7.84 17.26 -3.17
CA ARG A 9 6.87 18.01 -2.35
C ARG A 9 6.10 18.93 -3.29
N ILE A 10 4.94 18.49 -3.75
CA ILE A 10 4.10 19.26 -4.68
C ILE A 10 3.04 19.98 -3.85
N PRO A 11 3.13 21.32 -3.65
CA PRO A 11 2.10 22.07 -2.96
C PRO A 11 0.89 22.28 -3.87
N GLY A 12 -0.28 22.49 -3.27
CA GLY A 12 -1.40 23.08 -3.99
C GLY A 12 -2.74 22.90 -3.28
N PRO A 13 -3.73 23.74 -3.61
CA PRO A 13 -4.99 23.77 -2.89
C PRO A 13 -5.78 22.49 -3.12
N ILE A 14 -6.27 21.93 -2.03
CA ILE A 14 -7.17 20.78 -2.07
C ILE A 14 -8.56 21.27 -1.78
N ARG A 15 -9.30 21.49 -2.86
CA ARG A 15 -10.71 21.85 -2.81
C ARG A 15 -11.51 20.72 -2.21
N TYR A 16 -12.32 21.05 -1.21
CA TYR A 16 -13.36 20.18 -0.69
C TYR A 16 -14.64 20.99 -0.53
N THR A 17 -15.77 20.30 -0.65
CA THR A 17 -17.07 20.89 -0.32
C THR A 17 -17.37 20.56 1.13
N SER A 18 -17.81 21.56 1.88
CA SER A 18 -18.38 21.37 3.21
C SER A 18 -19.78 21.96 3.21
N TRP A 19 -20.71 21.28 3.84
CA TRP A 19 -22.03 21.81 4.07
C TRP A 19 -22.13 22.33 5.50
N THR A 20 -22.64 23.54 5.69
CA THR A 20 -23.07 24.02 7.01
C THR A 20 -24.54 24.45 6.95
N PRO A 21 -25.30 24.31 8.04
CA PRO A 21 -26.67 24.80 8.09
C PRO A 21 -26.78 26.30 7.79
N GLU A 22 -25.77 27.09 8.16
CA GLU A 22 -25.78 28.54 7.98
C GLU A 22 -25.43 28.99 6.56
N THR A 23 -24.51 28.30 5.88
CA THR A 23 -23.99 28.74 4.57
C THR A 23 -24.41 27.85 3.40
N GLY A 24 -25.06 26.72 3.65
CA GLY A 24 -25.26 25.68 2.63
C GLY A 24 -23.94 25.04 2.21
N GLU A 25 -23.85 24.53 0.98
CA GLU A 25 -22.60 24.01 0.41
C GLU A 25 -21.60 25.14 0.15
N GLY A 26 -20.48 25.13 0.87
CA GLY A 26 -19.33 26.01 0.67
C GLY A 26 -18.14 25.24 0.12
N ALA A 27 -17.41 25.84 -0.83
CA ALA A 27 -16.13 25.32 -1.31
C ALA A 27 -14.98 25.88 -0.46
N ASN A 28 -14.22 25.00 0.17
CA ASN A 28 -13.08 25.33 1.01
C ASN A 28 -11.80 24.71 0.44
N ASN A 29 -10.63 25.20 0.89
CA ASN A 29 -9.33 24.66 0.50
C ASN A 29 -8.59 24.18 1.75
N TRP A 30 -8.04 22.96 1.71
CA TRP A 30 -6.99 22.56 2.65
C TRP A 30 -5.64 23.05 2.14
N ASP A 31 -4.86 23.62 3.06
CA ASP A 31 -3.45 23.95 2.84
C ASP A 31 -2.61 22.73 3.22
N ARG A 32 -2.45 21.80 2.27
CA ARG A 32 -1.68 20.56 2.40
C ARG A 32 -0.97 20.22 1.08
N LEU A 33 -0.07 19.24 1.08
CA LEU A 33 0.58 18.80 -0.15
C LEU A 33 -0.40 18.05 -1.08
N ILE A 34 -0.30 18.29 -2.39
CA ILE A 34 -0.96 17.47 -3.41
C ILE A 34 -0.29 16.10 -3.47
N ALA A 35 1.03 16.07 -3.41
CA ALA A 35 1.78 14.83 -3.41
C ALA A 35 3.10 14.97 -2.65
N ARG A 36 3.48 13.88 -1.99
CA ARG A 36 4.80 13.74 -1.36
C ARG A 36 5.39 12.35 -1.56
N ASP A 37 6.70 12.23 -1.63
CA ASP A 37 7.36 10.92 -1.64
C ASP A 37 7.38 10.27 -0.25
N VAL A 38 7.16 8.96 -0.25
CA VAL A 38 7.15 8.04 0.89
C VAL A 38 7.77 6.70 0.50
N VAL A 39 8.16 5.90 1.47
CA VAL A 39 8.24 4.45 1.31
C VAL A 39 6.88 3.88 1.65
N ARG A 40 6.25 3.21 0.68
CA ARG A 40 4.97 2.52 0.88
C ARG A 40 5.23 1.04 1.08
N ILE A 41 4.50 0.43 2.01
CA ILE A 41 4.53 -0.98 2.35
C ILE A 41 3.09 -1.48 2.21
N VAL A 42 2.88 -2.57 1.48
CA VAL A 42 1.55 -3.16 1.26
C VAL A 42 1.63 -4.67 1.36
N PHE A 43 0.64 -5.30 2.00
CA PHE A 43 0.44 -6.74 1.97
C PHE A 43 -1.02 -7.09 1.69
N PHE A 44 -1.21 -8.06 0.80
CA PHE A 44 -2.49 -8.70 0.49
C PHE A 44 -2.54 -10.06 1.16
N VAL A 45 -3.47 -10.21 2.10
CA VAL A 45 -3.59 -11.38 2.96
C VAL A 45 -4.94 -12.06 2.71
N PRO A 46 -4.99 -13.30 2.18
CA PRO A 46 -6.23 -13.98 1.77
C PRO A 46 -7.05 -14.53 2.95
N HIS A 47 -7.09 -13.80 4.07
CA HIS A 47 -7.73 -14.18 5.33
C HIS A 47 -8.56 -13.03 5.89
N ASP A 48 -9.62 -13.34 6.63
CA ASP A 48 -10.40 -12.33 7.37
C ASP A 48 -9.75 -12.02 8.73
N ASN A 49 -10.22 -10.97 9.41
CA ASN A 49 -9.64 -10.51 10.67
C ASN A 49 -9.59 -11.58 11.77
N TYR A 50 -10.53 -12.52 11.80
CA TYR A 50 -10.52 -13.57 12.83
C TYR A 50 -9.27 -14.45 12.72
N ASP A 51 -8.78 -14.71 11.51
CA ASP A 51 -7.58 -15.52 11.28
C ASP A 51 -6.27 -14.75 11.50
N ILE A 52 -6.25 -13.42 11.27
CA ILE A 52 -5.00 -12.65 11.16
C ILE A 52 -4.86 -11.49 12.16
N ALA A 53 -5.80 -11.32 13.08
CA ALA A 53 -5.77 -10.20 14.03
C ALA A 53 -4.49 -10.18 14.87
N THR A 54 -3.95 -11.35 15.25
CA THR A 54 -2.72 -11.44 16.05
C THR A 54 -1.50 -11.00 15.23
N GLU A 55 -1.46 -11.38 13.97
CA GLU A 55 -0.41 -11.07 13.00
C GLU A 55 -0.41 -9.59 12.64
N ILE A 56 -1.60 -8.99 12.47
CA ILE A 56 -1.74 -7.54 12.27
C ILE A 56 -1.38 -6.78 13.55
N SER A 57 -1.73 -7.29 14.73
CA SER A 57 -1.31 -6.70 16.01
C SER A 57 0.22 -6.70 16.16
N HIS A 58 0.88 -7.79 15.76
CA HIS A 58 2.35 -7.82 15.69
C HIS A 58 2.90 -6.77 14.72
N ALA A 59 2.38 -6.70 13.50
CA ALA A 59 2.82 -5.70 12.53
C ALA A 59 2.62 -4.26 13.06
N LEU A 60 1.51 -4.01 13.75
CA LEU A 60 1.26 -2.73 14.40
C LEU A 60 2.32 -2.46 15.47
N ASP A 61 2.56 -3.40 16.40
CA ASP A 61 3.56 -3.23 17.46
C ASP A 61 4.97 -2.99 16.92
N SER A 62 5.37 -3.71 15.86
CA SER A 62 6.64 -3.51 15.16
C SER A 62 6.76 -2.12 14.54
N TYR A 63 5.70 -1.64 13.87
CA TYR A 63 5.67 -0.29 13.30
C TYR A 63 5.76 0.78 14.40
N LEU A 64 4.98 0.63 15.48
CA LEU A 64 4.99 1.54 16.63
C LEU A 64 6.36 1.59 17.30
N HIS A 65 7.00 0.44 17.48
CA HIS A 65 8.34 0.37 18.04
C HIS A 65 9.35 1.12 17.16
N ALA A 66 9.27 0.97 15.84
CA ALA A 66 10.20 1.60 14.92
C ALA A 66 10.09 3.14 14.91
N VAL A 67 8.87 3.67 14.99
CA VAL A 67 8.58 5.12 14.90
C VAL A 67 8.45 5.80 16.27
N ASN A 68 8.69 5.11 17.38
CA ASN A 68 8.48 5.63 18.74
C ASN A 68 9.24 6.94 19.06
N ALA A 69 10.38 7.16 18.41
CA ALA A 69 11.21 8.36 18.56
C ALA A 69 10.67 9.58 17.79
N TYR A 70 9.55 9.43 17.06
CA TYR A 70 8.96 10.45 16.20
C TYR A 70 7.56 10.82 16.70
N PRO A 71 7.42 11.82 17.60
CA PRO A 71 6.12 12.22 18.16
C PRO A 71 5.09 12.65 17.11
N VAL A 72 5.54 13.07 15.92
CA VAL A 72 4.69 13.48 14.79
C VAL A 72 4.18 12.30 13.96
N ALA A 73 4.71 11.09 14.17
CA ALA A 73 4.41 9.93 13.33
C ALA A 73 3.00 9.39 13.54
N LEU A 74 2.39 9.63 14.71
CA LEU A 74 1.08 9.10 15.08
C LEU A 74 0.31 10.14 15.89
N SER A 75 -0.75 10.68 15.31
CA SER A 75 -1.53 11.75 15.94
C SER A 75 -3.04 11.58 15.78
N GLN A 76 -3.47 10.90 14.72
CA GLN A 76 -4.88 10.72 14.39
C GLN A 76 -5.16 9.26 14.08
N TYR A 77 -6.43 8.88 14.20
CA TYR A 77 -6.89 7.57 13.82
C TYR A 77 -8.28 7.63 13.18
N THR A 78 -8.59 6.63 12.39
CA THR A 78 -9.94 6.26 11.96
C THR A 78 -10.17 4.82 12.39
N CYS A 79 -11.33 4.48 12.92
CA CYS A 79 -11.64 3.11 13.33
C CYS A 79 -13.16 2.95 13.44
N CYS A 80 -13.74 2.04 12.67
CA CYS A 80 -15.18 1.74 12.65
C CYS A 80 -16.14 2.92 12.30
N TYR A 81 -15.64 4.16 12.28
CA TYR A 81 -16.32 5.41 12.00
C TYR A 81 -15.49 6.23 11.00
N TRP A 82 -16.17 7.09 10.25
CA TRP A 82 -15.56 7.85 9.14
C TRP A 82 -14.77 9.08 9.55
N GLU A 83 -15.08 9.68 10.71
CA GLU A 83 -14.44 10.92 11.12
C GLU A 83 -13.11 10.63 11.82
N PRO A 84 -11.98 11.18 11.33
CA PRO A 84 -10.71 11.05 12.01
C PRO A 84 -10.77 11.68 13.41
N GLY A 85 -10.34 10.92 14.42
CA GLY A 85 -10.19 11.38 15.79
C GLY A 85 -8.72 11.60 16.15
N LYS A 86 -8.47 12.36 17.23
CA LYS A 86 -7.14 12.38 17.86
C LYS A 86 -6.84 10.99 18.44
N LEU A 87 -5.64 10.47 18.19
CA LEU A 87 -5.21 9.20 18.77
C LEU A 87 -4.96 9.35 20.28
N ASP A 88 -5.94 8.93 21.07
CA ASP A 88 -5.93 8.94 22.54
C ASP A 88 -6.19 7.52 23.09
N ASP A 89 -6.33 7.38 24.41
CA ASP A 89 -6.55 6.09 25.07
C ASP A 89 -7.78 5.35 24.53
N LYS A 90 -8.85 6.09 24.19
CA LYS A 90 -10.07 5.52 23.62
C LYS A 90 -9.83 5.02 22.19
N GLY A 91 -9.11 5.79 21.37
CA GLY A 91 -8.71 5.34 20.04
C GLY A 91 -7.89 4.05 20.07
N TRP A 92 -6.94 3.97 21.01
CA TRP A 92 -6.18 2.74 21.24
C TRP A 92 -7.03 1.58 21.70
N GLU A 93 -7.97 1.80 22.63
CA GLU A 93 -8.90 0.77 23.08
C GLU A 93 -9.71 0.20 21.91
N LEU A 94 -10.23 1.06 21.03
CA LEU A 94 -10.98 0.65 19.84
C LEU A 94 -10.12 -0.19 18.89
N ILE A 95 -8.94 0.31 18.51
CA ILE A 95 -8.02 -0.40 17.59
C ILE A 95 -7.61 -1.76 18.18
N ARG A 96 -7.30 -1.84 19.47
CA ARG A 96 -6.92 -3.10 20.12
C ARG A 96 -8.10 -4.06 20.26
N ALA A 97 -9.32 -3.56 20.47
CA ALA A 97 -10.52 -4.39 20.45
C ALA A 97 -10.77 -4.97 19.05
N THR A 98 -10.57 -4.18 18.00
CA THR A 98 -10.64 -4.62 16.59
C THR A 98 -9.67 -5.76 16.28
N LEU A 99 -8.47 -5.71 16.87
CA LEU A 99 -7.43 -6.74 16.75
C LEU A 99 -7.53 -7.87 17.79
N ASN A 100 -8.69 -8.02 18.42
CA ASN A 100 -8.97 -9.11 19.36
C ASN A 100 -10.40 -9.66 19.14
N PRO A 101 -10.71 -10.19 17.94
CA PRO A 101 -12.02 -10.73 17.65
C PRO A 101 -12.33 -11.94 18.53
N ARG A 102 -13.44 -11.89 19.27
CA ARG A 102 -13.86 -12.98 20.17
C ARG A 102 -14.58 -14.11 19.46
N GLU A 103 -15.28 -13.77 18.38
CA GLU A 103 -16.04 -14.70 17.56
C GLU A 103 -15.92 -14.31 16.09
N ARG A 104 -16.00 -15.31 15.21
CA ARG A 104 -16.13 -15.09 13.78
C ARG A 104 -17.61 -14.94 13.45
N ARG A 105 -17.98 -13.80 12.88
CA ARG A 105 -19.34 -13.54 12.38
C ARG A 105 -19.27 -13.35 10.87
N TYR A 106 -20.05 -14.09 10.12
CA TYR A 106 -20.06 -14.05 8.67
C TYR A 106 -21.04 -13.01 8.14
N ALA A 107 -20.82 -12.54 6.90
CA ALA A 107 -21.64 -11.51 6.26
C ALA A 107 -23.13 -11.87 6.15
N ASP A 108 -23.47 -13.16 6.00
CA ASP A 108 -24.84 -13.68 5.96
C ASP A 108 -25.55 -13.64 7.33
N GLU A 109 -24.80 -13.44 8.41
CA GLU A 109 -25.31 -13.31 9.78
C GLU A 109 -25.55 -11.85 10.19
N TYR A 110 -25.25 -10.89 9.31
CA TYR A 110 -25.49 -9.48 9.57
C TYR A 110 -26.98 -9.17 9.44
N THR A 111 -27.52 -8.40 10.38
CA THR A 111 -28.81 -7.73 10.14
C THR A 111 -28.67 -6.72 9.01
N ARG A 112 -29.79 -6.31 8.42
CA ARG A 112 -29.79 -5.32 7.33
C ARG A 112 -29.06 -4.04 7.70
N ASP A 113 -29.22 -3.57 8.94
CA ASP A 113 -28.62 -2.32 9.40
C ASP A 113 -27.12 -2.46 9.66
N GLU A 114 -26.70 -3.60 10.23
CA GLU A 114 -25.28 -3.92 10.46
C GLU A 114 -24.53 -4.11 9.14
N ALA A 115 -25.16 -4.69 8.13
CA ALA A 115 -24.53 -4.97 6.84
C ALA A 115 -24.21 -3.70 6.03
N PHE A 116 -24.87 -2.58 6.31
CA PHE A 116 -24.77 -1.38 5.48
C PHE A 116 -23.34 -0.87 5.35
N TYR A 117 -22.65 -0.61 6.46
CA TYR A 117 -21.28 -0.06 6.44
C TYR A 117 -20.25 -1.07 5.94
N PRO A 118 -20.17 -2.31 6.47
CA PRO A 118 -19.28 -3.34 5.95
C PRO A 118 -19.38 -3.52 4.43
N LEU A 119 -20.60 -3.69 3.90
CA LEU A 119 -20.80 -3.91 2.46
C LEU A 119 -20.53 -2.64 1.63
N LYS A 120 -20.85 -1.46 2.16
CA LYS A 120 -20.51 -0.18 1.52
C LYS A 120 -19.00 0.04 1.46
N ASP A 121 -18.27 -0.40 2.46
CA ASP A 121 -16.83 -0.11 2.58
C ASP A 121 -15.99 -1.22 1.98
N GLY A 122 -16.57 -2.41 1.88
CA GLY A 122 -15.91 -3.63 1.44
C GLY A 122 -15.01 -4.25 2.52
N ALA A 123 -15.03 -3.70 3.74
CA ALA A 123 -14.14 -4.08 4.82
C ALA A 123 -14.88 -4.27 6.14
N ASP A 124 -14.48 -5.27 6.92
CA ASP A 124 -14.92 -5.43 8.31
C ASP A 124 -13.97 -6.31 9.12
N PRO A 125 -13.28 -5.76 10.13
CA PRO A 125 -13.20 -4.34 10.49
C PRO A 125 -12.19 -3.57 9.62
N TYR A 126 -12.11 -2.25 9.84
CA TYR A 126 -11.01 -1.43 9.33
C TYR A 126 -10.59 -0.37 10.35
N PHE A 127 -9.31 0.00 10.32
CA PHE A 127 -8.77 1.16 11.02
C PHE A 127 -7.55 1.75 10.30
N GLY A 128 -7.27 3.02 10.57
CA GLY A 128 -6.09 3.73 10.14
C GLY A 128 -5.49 4.55 11.28
N ILE A 129 -4.17 4.67 11.30
CA ILE A 129 -3.40 5.54 12.18
C ILE A 129 -2.53 6.42 11.30
N TYR A 130 -2.56 7.72 11.57
CA TYR A 130 -1.95 8.72 10.71
C TYR A 130 -1.09 9.66 11.55
N GLY A 131 0.06 10.05 11.00
CA GLY A 131 0.86 11.12 11.57
C GLY A 131 0.19 12.48 11.42
N GLN A 132 0.92 13.53 11.81
CA GLN A 132 0.47 14.90 11.54
C GLN A 132 0.34 15.14 10.03
N GLN A 133 -0.40 16.18 9.66
CA GLN A 133 -0.59 16.54 8.25
C GLN A 133 0.75 16.59 7.51
N ASP A 134 0.80 15.98 6.32
CA ASP A 134 1.97 15.93 5.45
C ASP A 134 3.20 15.21 6.05
N SER A 135 3.10 14.54 7.19
CA SER A 135 4.22 13.84 7.85
C SER A 135 4.71 12.61 7.08
N GLY A 136 3.85 11.97 6.28
CA GLY A 136 4.15 10.78 5.50
C GLY A 136 4.22 9.48 6.30
N PHE A 137 3.79 9.49 7.57
CA PHE A 137 3.61 8.29 8.39
C PHE A 137 2.15 7.86 8.37
N SER A 138 1.90 6.58 8.07
CA SER A 138 0.59 5.95 8.27
C SER A 138 0.70 4.45 8.50
N PHE A 139 -0.33 3.89 9.14
CA PHE A 139 -0.58 2.46 9.28
C PHE A 139 -2.07 2.23 9.09
N GLU A 140 -2.46 1.41 8.13
CA GLU A 140 -3.85 1.19 7.74
C GLU A 140 -4.11 -0.30 7.55
N TYR A 141 -5.25 -0.75 8.05
CA TYR A 141 -5.70 -2.12 7.96
C TYR A 141 -7.17 -2.16 7.56
N HIS A 142 -7.45 -2.89 6.48
CA HIS A 142 -8.79 -3.20 6.03
C HIS A 142 -8.91 -4.72 5.95
N ALA A 143 -9.71 -5.30 6.83
CA ALA A 143 -10.00 -6.72 6.76
C ALA A 143 -11.05 -6.99 5.69
N ARG A 144 -10.86 -8.02 4.88
CA ARG A 144 -11.93 -8.50 4.02
C ARG A 144 -13.09 -8.97 4.89
N ILE A 145 -14.31 -8.69 4.42
CA ILE A 145 -15.52 -9.17 5.08
C ILE A 145 -15.47 -10.71 5.12
N PRO A 146 -15.77 -11.34 6.27
CA PRO A 146 -15.81 -12.80 6.40
C PRO A 146 -17.02 -13.39 5.64
N TRP A 147 -16.75 -14.26 4.68
CA TRP A 147 -17.75 -15.07 3.98
C TRP A 147 -17.43 -16.54 4.20
N ARG A 148 -18.45 -17.39 4.34
CA ARG A 148 -18.25 -18.85 4.47
C ARG A 148 -17.51 -19.41 3.26
N GLU A 149 -17.85 -18.90 2.08
CA GLU A 149 -17.15 -19.13 0.82
C GLU A 149 -16.62 -17.79 0.30
N ALA A 150 -15.44 -17.40 0.77
CA ALA A 150 -14.81 -16.16 0.33
C ALA A 150 -14.26 -16.30 -1.11
N PRO A 151 -14.51 -15.33 -2.00
CA PRO A 151 -13.89 -15.31 -3.32
C PRO A 151 -12.36 -15.34 -3.20
N ALA A 152 -11.70 -16.19 -3.99
CA ALA A 152 -10.25 -16.30 -4.00
C ALA A 152 -9.54 -14.99 -4.39
N SER A 153 -10.25 -14.07 -5.05
CA SER A 153 -9.76 -12.74 -5.42
C SER A 153 -9.72 -11.74 -4.27
N ARG A 154 -10.43 -11.99 -3.15
CA ARG A 154 -10.53 -11.03 -2.04
C ARG A 154 -9.49 -11.28 -0.96
N ALA A 155 -8.74 -10.23 -0.65
CA ALA A 155 -7.72 -10.21 0.39
C ALA A 155 -7.99 -9.07 1.38
N SER A 156 -7.64 -9.28 2.65
CA SER A 156 -7.41 -8.19 3.58
C SER A 156 -6.17 -7.41 3.13
N VAL A 157 -6.16 -6.11 3.39
CA VAL A 157 -5.10 -5.20 2.98
C VAL A 157 -4.49 -4.56 4.21
N PHE A 158 -3.19 -4.74 4.36
CA PHE A 158 -2.36 -3.98 5.28
C PHE A 158 -1.52 -2.99 4.48
N ARG A 159 -1.51 -1.71 4.89
CA ARG A 159 -0.69 -0.67 4.30
C ARG A 159 0.04 0.10 5.40
N ALA A 160 1.30 0.45 5.16
CA ALA A 160 2.02 1.41 5.97
C ALA A 160 2.84 2.36 5.09
N THR A 161 3.07 3.57 5.59
CA THR A 161 3.96 4.53 4.94
C THR A 161 5.00 5.07 5.92
N LEU A 162 6.20 5.32 5.41
CA LEU A 162 7.26 6.04 6.09
C LEU A 162 7.67 7.22 5.20
N PRO A 163 7.94 8.41 5.75
CA PRO A 163 8.51 9.49 4.96
C PRO A 163 9.89 9.06 4.43
N THR A 164 10.25 9.46 3.21
CA THR A 164 11.57 9.17 2.65
C THR A 164 12.71 9.79 3.46
N GLU A 165 12.46 10.83 4.25
CA GLU A 165 13.38 11.32 5.27
C GLU A 165 13.75 10.25 6.30
N TYR A 166 12.80 9.43 6.73
CA TYR A 166 13.05 8.33 7.66
C TYR A 166 13.93 7.25 7.01
N LEU A 167 13.72 6.97 5.73
CA LEU A 167 14.60 6.08 4.96
C LEU A 167 16.03 6.61 4.86
N GLU A 168 16.22 7.91 4.59
CA GLU A 168 17.55 8.51 4.50
C GLU A 168 18.27 8.54 5.86
N GLU A 169 17.54 8.85 6.92
CA GLU A 169 18.07 8.93 8.29
C GLU A 169 18.45 7.55 8.83
N ARG A 170 17.55 6.57 8.72
CA ARG A 170 17.73 5.22 9.29
C ARG A 170 18.49 4.28 8.37
N GLY A 171 18.49 4.56 7.07
CA GLY A 171 19.10 3.75 6.03
C GLY A 171 18.20 2.63 5.52
N ALA A 172 18.40 2.24 4.26
CA ALA A 172 17.65 1.19 3.57
C ALA A 172 17.72 -0.16 4.28
N GLY A 173 18.88 -0.53 4.85
CA GLY A 173 19.01 -1.76 5.62
C GLY A 173 18.05 -1.80 6.82
N PHE A 174 17.91 -0.70 7.56
CA PHE A 174 16.97 -0.63 8.69
C PHE A 174 15.53 -0.75 8.21
N VAL A 175 15.14 -0.02 7.16
CA VAL A 175 13.78 -0.07 6.61
C VAL A 175 13.46 -1.48 6.10
N ARG A 176 14.41 -2.17 5.44
CA ARG A 176 14.24 -3.55 5.00
C ARG A 176 13.97 -4.50 6.15
N GLU A 177 14.72 -4.42 7.25
CA GLU A 177 14.50 -5.26 8.43
C GLU A 177 13.15 -4.95 9.09
N LEU A 178 12.73 -3.68 9.14
CA LEU A 178 11.39 -3.31 9.59
C LEU A 178 10.31 -3.97 8.71
N VAL A 179 10.40 -3.87 7.39
CA VAL A 179 9.42 -4.49 6.48
C VAL A 179 9.39 -6.01 6.65
N LEU A 180 10.54 -6.65 6.85
CA LEU A 180 10.62 -8.08 7.16
C LEU A 180 9.93 -8.44 8.48
N ASP A 181 10.10 -7.62 9.52
CA ASP A 181 9.46 -7.83 10.82
C ASP A 181 7.93 -7.69 10.72
N LEU A 182 7.44 -6.67 10.00
CA LEU A 182 6.02 -6.49 9.68
C LEU A 182 5.45 -7.71 8.93
N ALA A 183 6.21 -8.27 7.99
CA ALA A 183 5.80 -9.40 7.17
C ALA A 183 5.89 -10.76 7.87
N SER A 184 6.72 -10.86 8.92
CA SER A 184 7.22 -12.14 9.46
C SER A 184 6.13 -13.14 9.81
N ARG A 185 5.01 -12.64 10.35
CA ARG A 185 3.87 -13.47 10.77
C ARG A 185 2.69 -13.43 9.79
N LEU A 186 2.69 -12.49 8.85
CA LEU A 186 1.55 -12.32 7.93
C LEU A 186 1.50 -13.49 6.93
N PRO A 187 0.36 -14.20 6.82
CA PRO A 187 0.16 -15.24 5.81
C PRO A 187 -0.20 -14.59 4.46
N PHE A 188 0.67 -13.70 3.95
CA PHE A 188 0.41 -12.95 2.72
C PHE A 188 0.43 -13.86 1.48
N ALA A 189 -0.39 -13.52 0.49
CA ALA A 189 -0.30 -14.06 -0.86
C ALA A 189 0.69 -13.25 -1.70
N SER A 190 0.65 -11.92 -1.55
CA SER A 190 1.58 -10.99 -2.16
C SER A 190 1.75 -9.74 -1.31
N GLY A 191 2.83 -9.01 -1.53
CA GLY A 191 3.09 -7.74 -0.89
C GLY A 191 4.31 -7.07 -1.48
N HIS A 192 4.53 -5.81 -1.12
CA HIS A 192 5.67 -5.06 -1.62
C HIS A 192 6.07 -3.93 -0.68
N ALA A 193 7.30 -3.43 -0.87
CA ALA A 193 7.71 -2.14 -0.35
C ALA A 193 8.61 -1.40 -1.35
N GLY A 194 8.49 -0.08 -1.43
CA GLY A 194 9.28 0.72 -2.37
C GLY A 194 8.95 2.21 -2.31
N LEU A 195 9.59 2.99 -3.20
CA LEU A 195 9.26 4.40 -3.34
C LEU A 195 7.85 4.54 -3.91
N ALA A 196 7.09 5.45 -3.32
CA ALA A 196 5.75 5.78 -3.78
C ALA A 196 5.47 7.27 -3.59
N LEU A 197 4.44 7.77 -4.27
CA LEU A 197 3.88 9.08 -3.99
C LEU A 197 2.60 8.90 -3.19
N ASP A 198 2.58 9.49 -1.99
CA ASP A 198 1.34 9.75 -1.27
C ASP A 198 0.67 10.95 -1.93
N VAL A 199 -0.40 10.69 -2.67
CA VAL A 199 -1.13 11.65 -3.48
C VAL A 199 -2.48 11.89 -2.86
N ALA A 200 -2.83 13.15 -2.68
CA ALA A 200 -4.12 13.55 -2.19
C ALA A 200 -5.26 13.10 -3.12
N TYR A 201 -6.29 12.52 -2.51
CA TYR A 201 -7.50 12.10 -3.20
C TYR A 201 -8.26 13.29 -3.84
N PRO A 202 -8.89 13.11 -5.03
CA PRO A 202 -8.78 11.95 -5.92
C PRO A 202 -7.48 12.00 -6.73
N ARG A 203 -6.73 10.88 -6.77
CA ARG A 203 -5.33 10.86 -7.23
C ARG A 203 -5.17 11.14 -8.71
N LEU A 204 -5.93 10.45 -9.56
CA LEU A 204 -5.74 10.58 -11.01
C LEU A 204 -6.17 11.96 -11.54
N SER A 205 -7.04 12.67 -10.82
CA SER A 205 -7.39 14.08 -11.12
C SER A 205 -6.18 15.02 -10.99
N ARG A 206 -5.12 14.57 -10.31
CA ARG A 206 -3.87 15.30 -10.10
C ARG A 206 -2.79 14.90 -11.10
N LEU A 207 -3.10 14.06 -12.10
CA LEU A 207 -2.13 13.57 -13.08
C LEU A 207 -1.35 14.69 -13.76
N ASP A 208 -2.00 15.81 -14.08
CA ASP A 208 -1.33 16.95 -14.71
C ASP A 208 -0.12 17.45 -13.89
N ALA A 209 -0.19 17.38 -12.56
CA ALA A 209 0.91 17.74 -11.67
C ALA A 209 1.95 16.61 -11.52
N LEU A 210 1.56 15.35 -11.75
CA LEU A 210 2.40 14.17 -11.53
C LEU A 210 3.11 13.69 -12.80
N ARG A 211 2.56 13.96 -13.99
CA ARG A 211 3.02 13.43 -15.28
C ARG A 211 4.51 13.64 -15.54
N PRO A 212 5.10 14.84 -15.34
CA PRO A 212 6.54 15.03 -15.57
C PRO A 212 7.43 14.18 -14.65
N LEU A 213 6.93 13.83 -13.47
CA LEU A 213 7.63 13.06 -12.45
C LEU A 213 7.53 11.57 -12.71
N ILE A 214 6.33 11.02 -12.84
CA ILE A 214 6.11 9.56 -12.87
C ILE A 214 6.58 8.90 -14.17
N PHE A 215 6.55 9.63 -15.30
CA PHE A 215 7.08 9.12 -16.57
C PHE A 215 8.59 9.27 -16.70
N ARG A 216 9.21 10.12 -15.88
CA ARG A 216 10.67 10.23 -15.83
C ARG A 216 11.28 9.28 -14.81
N HIS A 217 10.60 9.08 -13.68
CA HIS A 217 11.08 8.32 -12.52
C HIS A 217 10.15 7.13 -12.24
N PRO A 218 10.25 6.03 -13.01
CA PRO A 218 9.30 4.90 -12.96
C PRO A 218 9.34 4.10 -11.66
N GLY A 219 10.36 4.30 -10.82
CA GLY A 219 10.45 3.67 -9.50
C GLY A 219 9.45 4.22 -8.49
N PHE A 220 8.82 5.37 -8.74
CA PHE A 220 7.72 5.87 -7.89
C PHE A 220 6.41 5.17 -8.23
N ASP A 221 5.90 4.40 -7.28
CA ASP A 221 4.56 3.87 -7.33
C ASP A 221 3.50 4.94 -6.99
N ILE A 222 2.41 4.97 -7.76
CA ILE A 222 1.23 5.79 -7.46
C ILE A 222 -0.06 4.97 -7.45
N ARG A 223 0.04 3.64 -7.58
CA ARG A 223 -1.08 2.73 -7.42
C ARG A 223 -1.55 2.79 -5.95
N ASP A 224 -2.84 2.99 -5.75
CA ASP A 224 -3.43 2.91 -4.41
C ASP A 224 -3.98 1.50 -4.15
N ALA A 225 -3.22 0.69 -3.41
CA ALA A 225 -3.70 -0.59 -2.92
C ALA A 225 -4.92 -0.42 -2.00
N GLY A 226 -6.03 -1.08 -2.31
CA GLY A 226 -7.27 -0.95 -1.55
C GLY A 226 -8.00 -2.28 -1.36
N ILE A 227 -8.93 -2.30 -0.40
CA ILE A 227 -9.72 -3.50 -0.05
C ILE A 227 -10.61 -4.03 -1.18
N ARG A 228 -10.88 -3.17 -2.17
CA ARG A 228 -11.69 -3.50 -3.34
C ARG A 228 -10.87 -4.13 -4.46
N ASP A 229 -9.55 -4.20 -4.31
CA ASP A 229 -8.70 -4.83 -5.29
C ASP A 229 -8.95 -6.33 -5.31
N GLU A 230 -9.15 -6.86 -6.51
CA GLU A 230 -9.28 -8.29 -6.75
C GLU A 230 -7.91 -8.93 -6.94
N MET A 231 -7.05 -8.74 -5.94
CA MET A 231 -5.66 -9.21 -5.97
C MET A 231 -5.59 -10.71 -5.93
N GLY A 232 -6.35 -11.38 -5.07
CA GLY A 232 -6.30 -12.83 -4.89
C GLY A 232 -4.89 -13.42 -4.95
N ILE A 233 -4.61 -14.04 -6.10
CA ILE A 233 -3.36 -14.73 -6.41
C ILE A 233 -2.43 -13.93 -7.34
N LYS A 234 -2.62 -12.62 -7.45
CA LYS A 234 -1.89 -11.73 -8.35
C LYS A 234 -0.87 -10.90 -7.57
N VAL A 235 0.02 -10.28 -8.33
CA VAL A 235 0.95 -9.25 -7.86
C VAL A 235 0.58 -7.92 -8.50
N ASP A 236 0.72 -6.82 -7.77
CA ASP A 236 0.22 -5.53 -8.26
C ASP A 236 1.23 -4.77 -9.14
N GLY A 237 2.49 -5.18 -9.10
CA GLY A 237 3.56 -4.60 -9.89
C GLY A 237 4.92 -5.05 -9.36
N VAL A 238 5.95 -4.30 -9.74
CA VAL A 238 7.33 -4.51 -9.26
C VAL A 238 7.82 -3.30 -8.51
N HIS A 239 8.38 -3.56 -7.34
CA HIS A 239 8.85 -2.58 -6.38
C HIS A 239 10.26 -2.93 -5.90
N TRP A 240 10.81 -2.17 -4.96
CA TRP A 240 12.13 -2.45 -4.40
C TRP A 240 12.18 -3.81 -3.67
N MET A 241 11.18 -4.09 -2.84
CA MET A 241 11.00 -5.34 -2.13
C MET A 241 9.68 -5.96 -2.59
N ASN A 242 9.70 -7.23 -3.02
CA ASN A 242 8.53 -7.94 -3.55
C ASN A 242 8.35 -9.24 -2.79
N PHE A 243 7.25 -9.35 -2.06
CA PHE A 243 6.90 -10.51 -1.26
C PHE A 243 5.97 -11.40 -2.08
N LEU A 244 6.38 -12.64 -2.32
CA LEU A 244 5.64 -13.61 -3.14
C LEU A 244 5.32 -14.83 -2.29
N GLY A 245 4.04 -15.12 -2.16
CA GLY A 245 3.50 -16.32 -1.52
C GLY A 245 2.85 -17.25 -2.53
N GLN A 246 2.01 -18.14 -2.01
CA GLN A 246 1.21 -19.05 -2.83
C GLN A 246 0.00 -18.35 -3.44
N PRO A 247 -0.45 -18.76 -4.64
CA PRO A 247 0.09 -19.84 -5.48
C PRO A 247 1.18 -19.39 -6.46
N VAL A 248 1.39 -18.08 -6.67
CA VAL A 248 2.34 -17.53 -7.66
C VAL A 248 3.73 -18.16 -7.51
N LEU A 249 4.22 -18.29 -6.28
CA LEU A 249 5.53 -18.86 -6.04
C LEU A 249 5.63 -20.34 -6.47
N ALA A 250 4.56 -21.14 -6.32
CA ALA A 250 4.58 -22.53 -6.79
C ALA A 250 4.64 -22.60 -8.32
N GLU A 251 3.89 -21.74 -9.03
CA GLU A 251 3.91 -21.70 -10.50
C GLU A 251 5.27 -21.23 -11.04
N LEU A 252 5.99 -20.38 -10.29
CA LEU A 252 7.36 -19.99 -10.56
C LEU A 252 8.40 -21.08 -10.25
N GLY A 253 8.00 -22.26 -9.76
CA GLY A 253 8.90 -23.35 -9.38
C GLY A 253 9.60 -23.13 -8.04
N GLY A 254 8.97 -22.37 -7.13
CA GLY A 254 9.54 -22.04 -5.83
C GLY A 254 10.66 -21.00 -5.91
N ALA A 255 11.37 -20.83 -4.80
CA ALA A 255 12.52 -19.93 -4.74
C ALA A 255 13.62 -20.30 -5.75
N ALA A 256 13.84 -21.61 -5.98
CA ALA A 256 14.82 -22.10 -6.94
C ALA A 256 14.45 -21.77 -8.39
N GLY A 257 13.19 -22.01 -8.78
CA GLY A 257 12.71 -21.67 -10.12
C GLY A 257 12.71 -20.16 -10.37
N LEU A 258 12.39 -19.36 -9.35
CA LEU A 258 12.50 -17.90 -9.43
C LEU A 258 13.95 -17.43 -9.59
N ARG A 259 14.89 -17.94 -8.78
CA ARG A 259 16.33 -17.61 -8.90
C ARG A 259 16.89 -17.99 -10.27
N ALA A 260 16.43 -19.08 -10.87
CA ALA A 260 16.90 -19.52 -12.19
C ALA A 260 16.48 -18.58 -13.34
N GLN A 261 15.42 -17.76 -13.14
CA GLN A 261 14.91 -16.82 -14.14
C GLN A 261 15.50 -15.41 -14.01
N LEU A 262 16.16 -15.09 -12.89
CA LEU A 262 16.70 -13.76 -12.60
C LEU A 262 18.22 -13.76 -12.80
N GLN A 263 18.73 -12.82 -13.59
CA GLN A 263 20.14 -12.71 -13.94
C GLN A 263 20.78 -11.45 -13.36
N SER A 264 19.99 -10.46 -12.93
CA SER A 264 20.51 -9.23 -12.36
C SER A 264 21.31 -9.50 -11.07
N PRO A 265 22.59 -9.09 -11.00
CA PRO A 265 23.45 -9.36 -9.85
C PRO A 265 23.05 -8.56 -8.60
N SER A 266 22.23 -7.53 -8.76
CA SER A 266 21.68 -6.74 -7.65
C SER A 266 20.40 -7.34 -7.07
N THR A 267 19.85 -8.39 -7.66
CA THR A 267 18.62 -9.04 -7.20
C THR A 267 18.93 -10.13 -6.18
N ASP A 268 18.36 -10.00 -4.99
CA ASP A 268 18.43 -11.03 -3.94
C ASP A 268 17.09 -11.74 -3.80
N VAL A 269 17.12 -13.08 -3.68
CA VAL A 269 15.92 -13.89 -3.43
C VAL A 269 16.13 -14.65 -2.11
N ARG A 270 15.36 -14.24 -1.10
CA ARG A 270 15.41 -14.80 0.26
C ARG A 270 14.15 -15.61 0.55
N GLU A 271 14.33 -16.84 1.03
CA GLU A 271 13.22 -17.65 1.54
C GLU A 271 12.81 -17.18 2.93
N LEU A 272 11.50 -17.07 3.16
CA LEU A 272 10.92 -16.61 4.43
C LEU A 272 10.26 -17.75 5.22
N GLY A 273 10.20 -18.95 4.64
CA GLY A 273 9.45 -20.10 5.19
C GLY A 273 8.02 -20.17 4.65
N ASP A 274 7.35 -21.31 4.89
CA ASP A 274 5.95 -21.57 4.54
C ASP A 274 5.57 -21.27 3.08
N GLY A 275 6.50 -21.52 2.15
CA GLY A 275 6.26 -21.25 0.73
C GLY A 275 6.11 -19.77 0.41
N ARG A 276 6.86 -18.90 1.11
CA ARG A 276 6.97 -17.46 0.86
C ARG A 276 8.43 -17.05 0.59
N VAL A 277 8.61 -16.07 -0.29
CA VAL A 277 9.91 -15.47 -0.61
C VAL A 277 9.84 -13.94 -0.62
N LEU A 278 10.99 -13.32 -0.38
CA LEU A 278 11.26 -11.92 -0.64
C LEU A 278 12.24 -11.82 -1.82
N VAL A 279 11.88 -11.04 -2.83
CA VAL A 279 12.79 -10.57 -3.88
C VAL A 279 13.14 -9.12 -3.61
N THR A 280 14.42 -8.81 -3.42
CA THR A 280 14.91 -7.44 -3.20
C THR A 280 15.74 -6.99 -4.40
N LEU A 281 15.41 -5.83 -4.96
CA LEU A 281 16.07 -5.26 -6.14
C LEU A 281 17.06 -4.18 -5.74
N GLY A 282 18.32 -4.57 -5.51
CA GLY A 282 19.37 -3.65 -5.05
C GLY A 282 19.34 -3.38 -3.54
N SER A 283 20.37 -2.69 -3.06
CA SER A 283 20.55 -2.42 -1.62
C SER A 283 19.65 -1.30 -1.08
N GLU A 284 19.11 -0.46 -1.96
CA GLU A 284 18.26 0.68 -1.65
C GLU A 284 17.21 0.87 -2.75
N PRO A 285 16.05 1.48 -2.46
CA PRO A 285 15.03 1.65 -3.48
C PRO A 285 15.43 2.74 -4.47
N GLU A 286 15.28 2.46 -5.76
CA GLU A 286 15.67 3.37 -6.83
C GLU A 286 14.44 4.02 -7.49
N ALA A 287 14.49 5.34 -7.71
CA ALA A 287 13.45 6.05 -8.46
C ALA A 287 13.61 5.89 -9.99
N GLY A 288 14.84 5.63 -10.45
CA GLY A 288 15.25 5.72 -11.86
C GLY A 288 15.20 7.16 -12.38
N ASP A 289 15.74 7.40 -13.56
CA ASP A 289 15.67 8.65 -14.30
C ASP A 289 15.87 8.35 -15.79
N LEU A 290 14.75 8.22 -16.52
CA LEU A 290 14.78 7.90 -17.94
C LEU A 290 15.46 8.98 -18.78
N ALA A 291 15.50 10.23 -18.32
CA ALA A 291 16.22 11.31 -19.02
C ALA A 291 17.75 11.18 -18.89
N GLN A 292 18.23 10.43 -17.89
CA GLN A 292 19.65 10.13 -17.66
C GLN A 292 20.02 8.69 -18.07
N GLY A 293 19.08 7.91 -18.60
CA GLY A 293 19.30 6.49 -18.95
C GLY A 293 19.30 5.53 -17.75
N GLU A 294 18.86 5.99 -16.58
CA GLU A 294 18.70 5.16 -15.38
C GLU A 294 17.36 4.42 -15.44
N THR A 295 17.37 3.28 -16.12
CA THR A 295 16.13 2.64 -16.56
C THR A 295 15.65 1.47 -15.68
N LEU A 296 16.29 1.25 -14.53
CA LEU A 296 15.92 0.20 -13.56
C LEU A 296 15.88 -1.23 -14.16
N PRO A 297 17.00 -1.76 -14.68
CA PRO A 297 17.03 -3.04 -15.38
C PRO A 297 16.57 -4.23 -14.52
N ALA A 298 16.91 -4.25 -13.21
CA ALA A 298 16.46 -5.30 -12.29
C ALA A 298 14.94 -5.30 -12.10
N TYR A 299 14.32 -4.12 -12.06
CA TYR A 299 12.87 -3.96 -11.97
C TYR A 299 12.19 -4.47 -13.24
N ARG A 300 12.74 -4.15 -14.41
CA ARG A 300 12.23 -4.66 -15.69
C ARG A 300 12.39 -6.15 -15.86
N GLU A 301 13.51 -6.72 -15.42
CA GLU A 301 13.72 -8.16 -15.43
C GLU A 301 12.66 -8.88 -14.60
N LEU A 302 12.47 -8.47 -13.34
CA LEU A 302 11.45 -9.07 -12.49
C LEU A 302 10.03 -8.84 -13.05
N ALA A 303 9.76 -7.67 -13.65
CA ALA A 303 8.46 -7.38 -14.24
C ALA A 303 8.13 -8.36 -15.37
N ARG A 304 9.09 -8.68 -16.24
CA ARG A 304 8.90 -9.67 -17.31
C ARG A 304 8.66 -11.08 -16.76
N VAL A 305 9.37 -11.46 -15.69
CA VAL A 305 9.13 -12.75 -15.01
C VAL A 305 7.73 -12.79 -14.42
N LEU A 306 7.27 -11.70 -13.80
CA LEU A 306 5.98 -11.65 -13.12
C LEU A 306 4.79 -11.29 -14.02
N GLU A 307 5.00 -10.91 -15.28
CA GLU A 307 3.94 -10.46 -16.21
C GLU A 307 2.70 -11.37 -16.23
N PRO A 308 2.82 -12.72 -16.25
CA PRO A 308 1.64 -13.60 -16.25
C PRO A 308 0.75 -13.49 -15.02
N TRP A 309 1.30 -13.02 -13.88
CA TRP A 309 0.60 -12.91 -12.60
C TRP A 309 0.33 -11.46 -12.18
N GLN A 310 0.73 -10.48 -12.98
CA GLN A 310 0.45 -9.08 -12.69
C GLN A 310 -1.04 -8.77 -12.80
N GLU A 311 -1.55 -7.88 -11.96
CA GLU A 311 -2.93 -7.44 -12.08
C GLU A 311 -3.14 -6.71 -13.44
N PRO A 312 -4.23 -7.01 -14.15
CA PRO A 312 -4.54 -6.33 -15.39
C PRO A 312 -4.90 -4.87 -15.10
N PHE A 313 -4.58 -3.98 -16.04
CA PHE A 313 -4.88 -2.55 -15.91
C PHE A 313 -6.38 -2.30 -15.62
N PRO A 314 -6.76 -1.84 -14.41
CA PRO A 314 -8.13 -1.87 -13.92
C PRO A 314 -8.91 -0.59 -14.29
N TRP A 315 -8.90 -0.22 -15.58
CA TRP A 315 -9.45 1.08 -16.01
C TRP A 315 -10.90 1.31 -15.56
N ASP A 316 -11.72 0.27 -15.55
CA ASP A 316 -13.12 0.36 -15.15
C ASP A 316 -13.31 0.91 -13.72
N HIS A 317 -12.36 0.63 -12.82
CA HIS A 317 -12.34 1.12 -11.43
C HIS A 317 -11.67 2.49 -11.29
N LEU A 318 -10.77 2.83 -12.21
CA LEU A 318 -9.98 4.06 -12.19
C LEU A 318 -10.67 5.23 -12.92
N ARG A 319 -11.62 4.95 -13.84
CA ARG A 319 -12.25 5.96 -14.69
C ARG A 319 -12.83 7.15 -13.92
N ASP A 320 -13.40 6.90 -12.74
CA ASP A 320 -14.08 7.91 -11.93
C ASP A 320 -13.09 8.84 -11.19
N GLN A 321 -11.81 8.47 -11.14
CA GLN A 321 -10.77 9.25 -10.52
C GLN A 321 -10.01 10.14 -11.51
N GLY A 322 -10.13 9.92 -12.82
CA GLY A 322 -9.35 10.57 -13.88
C GLY A 322 -10.19 11.05 -15.06
N LYS A 323 -9.53 11.56 -16.13
CA LYS A 323 -10.21 11.93 -17.38
C LYS A 323 -10.14 10.75 -18.34
N ALA A 324 -11.22 10.50 -19.09
CA ALA A 324 -11.25 9.43 -20.10
C ALA A 324 -10.10 9.51 -21.12
N ALA A 325 -9.67 10.74 -21.46
CA ALA A 325 -8.58 11.00 -22.39
C ALA A 325 -7.19 10.54 -21.87
N ASP A 326 -7.04 10.30 -20.57
CA ASP A 326 -5.77 9.91 -19.95
C ASP A 326 -5.57 8.38 -19.92
N GLU A 327 -6.54 7.58 -20.39
CA GLU A 327 -6.53 6.11 -20.28
C GLU A 327 -5.23 5.47 -20.80
N GLU A 328 -4.80 5.85 -22.00
CA GLU A 328 -3.64 5.23 -22.64
C GLU A 328 -2.34 5.57 -21.90
N GLU A 329 -2.21 6.81 -21.42
CA GLU A 329 -1.07 7.21 -20.60
C GLU A 329 -1.03 6.40 -19.29
N TRP A 330 -2.19 6.19 -18.66
CA TRP A 330 -2.28 5.34 -17.47
C TRP A 330 -1.90 3.90 -17.74
N ARG A 331 -2.31 3.35 -18.88
CA ARG A 331 -1.94 1.99 -19.30
C ARG A 331 -0.42 1.87 -19.46
N LEU A 332 0.22 2.86 -20.09
CA LEU A 332 1.68 2.91 -20.25
C LEU A 332 2.39 3.02 -18.89
N TRP A 333 1.89 3.88 -17.98
CA TRP A 333 2.45 3.96 -16.63
C TRP A 333 2.26 2.67 -15.83
N TRP A 334 1.10 2.00 -15.99
CA TRP A 334 0.82 0.71 -15.37
C TRP A 334 1.84 -0.35 -15.81
N ARG A 335 2.20 -0.31 -17.10
CA ARG A 335 3.17 -1.22 -17.74
C ARG A 335 4.59 -0.64 -17.84
N ARG A 336 4.95 0.38 -17.05
CA ARG A 336 6.24 1.12 -17.12
C ARG A 336 7.54 0.30 -17.06
N PHE A 337 7.46 -0.95 -16.63
CA PHE A 337 8.61 -1.88 -16.58
C PHE A 337 8.59 -2.95 -17.67
N LEU A 338 7.49 -3.08 -18.40
CA LEU A 338 7.29 -4.06 -19.48
C LEU A 338 7.48 -3.41 -20.86
N ASP A 339 6.94 -2.19 -21.00
CA ASP A 339 6.99 -1.37 -22.22
C ASP A 339 8.05 -0.26 -22.05
#